data_AF-A0A0J7AQ73-F1
#
_entry.id   AF-A0A0J7AQ73-F1
#
_cell.length_a   1.000
_cell.length_b   1.000
_cell.length_c   1.000
_cell.angle_alpha   90.00
_cell.angle_beta   90.00
_cell.angle_gamma   90.00
#
_symmetry.space_group_name_H-M   'P 1'
#
loop_
_entity.id
_entity.type
_entity.pdbx_description
1 polymer ?
#
loop_
_entity_poly.entity_id
_entity_poly.type
_entity_poly.pdbx_seq_one_letter_code
_entity_poly.pdbx_strand_id
1 'polypeptide(L)'
;MSQHTQPPAPESGAPAAAAAVPYPADPARTGNVGLGIAAGVVAALIAAAAYGGIMNAIDRQVGYAAVGVGLLIGFAAGKAGGRNPALPVIGAVLSLGAVYLGQLFFIALALADYGNVGLGEVLGKAGVGGLNDIWQEGADLMDYAFLAIGGFVAFGAAKKAGD
;
A
#
# COMPACT_ATOMS: atom_id res chain seq x y z
N MET A 1 -58.65 49.79 -17.11
CA MET A 1 -57.26 49.38 -17.37
C MET A 1 -57.29 47.88 -17.66
N SER A 2 -57.43 47.52 -18.93
CA SER A 2 -57.62 46.13 -19.36
C SER A 2 -56.26 45.45 -19.49
N GLN A 3 -56.05 44.38 -18.75
CA GLN A 3 -54.83 43.58 -18.74
C GLN A 3 -54.64 42.87 -20.09
N HIS A 4 -53.53 43.12 -20.76
CA HIS A 4 -53.09 42.31 -21.89
C HIS A 4 -52.59 40.97 -21.37
N THR A 5 -53.40 39.93 -21.51
CA THR A 5 -53.00 38.53 -21.29
C THR A 5 -52.12 38.08 -22.46
N GLN A 6 -50.83 37.89 -22.22
CA GLN A 6 -49.92 37.25 -23.17
C GLN A 6 -50.19 35.73 -23.20
N PRO A 7 -50.37 35.10 -24.38
CA PRO A 7 -50.57 33.66 -24.48
C PRO A 7 -49.32 32.86 -24.05
N PRO A 8 -49.48 31.61 -23.56
CA PRO A 8 -48.40 30.78 -23.06
C PRO A 8 -47.42 30.42 -24.19
N ALA A 9 -46.11 30.59 -23.93
CA ALA A 9 -45.05 30.18 -24.85
C ALA A 9 -44.94 28.64 -24.89
N PRO A 10 -44.71 28.05 -26.08
CA PRO A 10 -44.72 26.61 -26.27
C PRO A 10 -43.60 25.89 -25.52
N GLU A 11 -43.99 24.73 -25.01
CA GLU A 11 -43.23 23.79 -24.20
C GLU A 11 -42.03 23.24 -24.98
N SER A 12 -40.88 23.91 -24.87
CA SER A 12 -39.62 23.36 -25.35
C SER A 12 -39.19 22.22 -24.42
N GLY A 13 -39.54 20.99 -24.80
CA GLY A 13 -39.18 19.73 -24.16
C GLY A 13 -37.67 19.43 -24.19
N ALA A 14 -36.87 20.27 -23.54
CA ALA A 14 -35.57 19.85 -23.04
C ALA A 14 -35.82 19.20 -21.67
N PRO A 15 -35.29 18.00 -21.38
CA PRO A 15 -35.34 17.48 -20.01
C PRO A 15 -34.66 18.53 -19.13
N ALA A 16 -35.44 19.15 -18.25
CA ALA A 16 -34.92 19.97 -17.19
C ALA A 16 -33.83 19.14 -16.53
N ALA A 17 -32.58 19.57 -16.65
CA ALA A 17 -31.45 18.92 -16.01
C ALA A 17 -31.87 18.70 -14.57
N ALA A 18 -32.17 17.44 -14.22
CA ALA A 18 -32.61 17.08 -12.89
C ALA A 18 -31.54 17.65 -11.96
N ALA A 19 -31.92 18.66 -11.18
CA ALA A 19 -31.02 19.31 -10.24
C ALA A 19 -30.35 18.17 -9.47
N ALA A 20 -29.05 17.99 -9.68
CA ALA A 20 -28.31 16.89 -9.09
C ALA A 20 -28.54 16.98 -7.58
N VAL A 21 -29.29 16.03 -7.05
CA VAL A 21 -29.62 15.96 -5.63
C VAL A 21 -28.25 15.90 -4.92
N PRO A 22 -27.90 16.86 -4.04
CA PRO A 22 -26.64 16.78 -3.34
C PRO A 22 -26.63 15.48 -2.54
N TYR A 23 -25.83 14.50 -2.96
CA TYR A 23 -25.60 13.31 -2.17
C TYR A 23 -25.02 13.79 -0.83
N PRO A 24 -25.57 13.36 0.32
CA PRO A 24 -25.00 13.72 1.61
C PRO A 24 -23.54 13.27 1.61
N ALA A 25 -22.62 14.22 1.76
CA ALA A 25 -21.21 13.90 1.87
C ALA A 25 -21.04 12.89 3.01
N ASP A 26 -20.47 11.72 2.72
CA ASP A 26 -20.19 10.70 3.74
C ASP A 26 -19.48 11.35 4.92
N PRO A 27 -19.83 11.00 6.18
CA PRO A 27 -19.21 11.57 7.36
C PRO A 27 -17.69 11.43 7.23
N ALA A 28 -16.97 12.54 7.22
CA ALA A 28 -15.52 12.51 7.12
C ALA A 28 -14.98 11.64 8.27
N ARG A 29 -14.43 10.46 7.96
CA ARG A 29 -13.76 9.63 8.95
C ARG A 29 -12.58 10.41 9.51
N THR A 30 -12.76 10.96 10.72
CA THR A 30 -11.71 11.61 11.51
C THR A 30 -10.81 10.54 12.11
N GLY A 31 -9.99 9.92 11.25
CA GLY A 31 -9.00 8.95 11.71
C GLY A 31 -7.82 9.62 12.41
N ASN A 32 -7.16 8.85 13.28
CA ASN A 32 -5.96 9.30 13.96
C ASN A 32 -4.73 8.89 13.14
N VAL A 33 -4.06 9.89 12.57
CA VAL A 33 -2.85 9.71 11.74
C VAL A 33 -1.80 8.85 12.44
N GLY A 34 -1.55 9.09 13.73
CA GLY A 34 -0.57 8.32 14.50
C GLY A 34 -0.94 6.83 14.60
N LEU A 35 -2.23 6.55 14.74
CA LEU A 35 -2.74 5.17 14.78
C LEU A 35 -2.67 4.51 13.41
N GLY A 36 -2.89 5.27 12.33
CA GLY A 36 -2.64 4.84 10.95
C GLY A 36 -1.20 4.45 10.68
N ILE A 37 -0.24 5.28 11.11
CA ILE A 37 1.20 4.98 10.98
C ILE A 37 1.55 3.73 11.77
N ALA A 38 1.12 3.63 13.03
CA ALA A 38 1.40 2.47 13.87
C ALA A 38 0.84 1.17 13.26
N ALA A 39 -0.41 1.20 12.78
CA ALA A 39 -1.03 0.06 12.10
C ALA A 39 -0.28 -0.33 10.81
N GLY A 40 0.15 0.66 10.02
CA GLY A 40 0.97 0.45 8.82
C GLY A 40 2.32 -0.19 9.14
N VAL A 41 3.00 0.25 10.20
CA VAL A 41 4.29 -0.32 10.63
C VAL A 41 4.13 -1.76 11.10
N VAL A 42 3.11 -2.06 11.90
CA VAL A 42 2.84 -3.43 12.35
C VAL A 42 2.53 -4.34 11.16
N ALA A 43 1.68 -3.87 10.24
CA ALA A 43 1.37 -4.60 9.01
C ALA A 43 2.63 -4.83 8.15
N ALA A 44 3.51 -3.83 8.05
CA ALA A 44 4.78 -3.91 7.33
C ALA A 44 5.70 -4.98 7.91
N LEU A 45 5.85 -5.04 9.23
CA LEU A 45 6.69 -6.03 9.89
C LEU A 45 6.15 -7.46 9.71
N ILE A 46 4.85 -7.65 9.89
CA ILE A 46 4.19 -8.95 9.69
C ILE A 46 4.35 -9.39 8.23
N ALA A 47 4.09 -8.47 7.29
CA ALA A 47 4.19 -8.76 5.86
C ALA A 47 5.63 -9.08 5.43
N ALA A 48 6.63 -8.36 5.95
CA ALA A 48 8.05 -8.63 5.67
C ALA A 48 8.47 -10.01 6.19
N ALA A 49 8.09 -10.35 7.42
CA ALA A 49 8.39 -11.65 8.02
C ALA A 49 7.70 -12.80 7.26
N ALA A 50 6.41 -12.63 6.94
CA ALA A 50 5.65 -13.61 6.16
C ALA A 50 6.23 -13.76 4.75
N TYR A 51 6.58 -12.66 4.08
CA TYR A 51 7.16 -12.69 2.73
C TYR A 51 8.51 -13.42 2.71
N GLY A 52 9.44 -13.05 3.58
CA GLY A 52 10.76 -13.70 3.63
C GLY A 52 10.68 -15.17 4.04
N GLY A 53 9.80 -15.52 4.99
CA GLY A 53 9.59 -16.90 5.42
C GLY A 53 8.93 -17.79 4.36
N ILE A 54 7.90 -17.27 3.67
CA ILE A 54 7.22 -17.98 2.58
C ILE A 54 8.15 -18.18 1.39
N MET A 55 8.96 -17.18 1.05
CA MET A 55 9.96 -17.32 -0.02
C MET A 55 10.99 -18.40 0.29
N ASN A 56 11.46 -18.47 1.54
CA ASN A 56 12.39 -19.52 1.96
C ASN A 56 11.78 -20.92 1.83
N ALA A 57 10.49 -21.07 2.14
CA ALA A 57 9.83 -22.36 2.11
C ALA A 57 9.49 -22.88 0.69
N ILE A 58 9.44 -22.01 -0.33
CA ILE A 58 8.90 -22.36 -1.67
C ILE A 58 9.96 -22.25 -2.79
N ASP A 59 11.17 -21.74 -2.51
CA ASP A 59 12.26 -21.56 -3.51
C ASP A 59 11.81 -20.81 -4.80
N ARG A 60 10.72 -20.03 -4.72
CA ARG A 60 10.17 -19.28 -5.86
C ARG A 60 9.95 -17.83 -5.49
N GLN A 61 10.54 -16.95 -6.31
CA GLN A 61 10.27 -15.51 -6.27
C GLN A 61 8.83 -15.22 -6.74
N VAL A 62 7.92 -15.03 -5.78
CA VAL A 62 6.56 -14.60 -6.07
C VAL A 62 6.51 -13.08 -6.12
N GLY A 63 6.84 -12.48 -7.27
CA GLY A 63 6.68 -11.05 -7.51
C GLY A 63 5.24 -10.54 -7.27
N TYR A 64 4.23 -11.41 -7.42
CA TYR A 64 2.85 -11.12 -7.06
C TYR A 64 2.65 -10.80 -5.56
N ALA A 65 3.51 -11.28 -4.68
CA ALA A 65 3.34 -11.03 -3.25
C ALA A 65 3.58 -9.56 -2.90
N ALA A 66 4.40 -8.82 -3.66
CA ALA A 66 4.61 -7.38 -3.45
C ALA A 66 3.30 -6.58 -3.55
N VAL A 67 2.40 -6.99 -4.45
CA VAL A 67 1.04 -6.40 -4.57
C VAL A 67 0.23 -6.67 -3.31
N GLY A 68 0.27 -7.91 -2.79
CA GLY A 68 -0.43 -8.29 -1.56
C GLY A 68 0.09 -7.57 -0.33
N VAL A 69 1.42 -7.46 -0.20
CA VAL A 69 2.10 -6.73 0.88
C VAL A 69 1.72 -5.25 0.85
N GLY A 70 1.83 -4.61 -0.32
CA GLY A 70 1.44 -3.21 -0.48
C GLY A 70 -0.02 -2.96 -0.15
N LEU A 71 -0.92 -3.84 -0.61
CA LEU A 71 -2.35 -3.73 -0.32
C LEU A 71 -2.64 -3.87 1.17
N LEU A 72 -2.01 -4.83 1.86
CA LEU A 72 -2.15 -5.02 3.32
C LEU A 72 -1.70 -3.79 4.10
N ILE A 73 -0.50 -3.29 3.81
CA ILE A 73 0.09 -2.13 4.52
C ILE A 73 -0.75 -0.88 4.26
N GLY A 74 -1.07 -0.61 2.99
CA GLY A 74 -1.89 0.53 2.59
C GLY A 74 -3.28 0.48 3.22
N PHE A 75 -3.95 -0.68 3.18
CA PHE A 75 -5.26 -0.85 3.80
C PHE A 75 -5.22 -0.64 5.32
N ALA A 76 -4.23 -1.20 6.01
CA ALA A 76 -4.07 -1.01 7.45
C ALA A 76 -3.85 0.46 7.81
N ALA A 77 -2.95 1.14 7.07
CA ALA A 77 -2.65 2.56 7.29
C ALA A 77 -3.87 3.47 7.01
N GLY A 78 -4.57 3.25 5.89
CA GLY A 78 -5.74 4.04 5.50
C GLY A 78 -6.94 3.82 6.42
N LYS A 79 -7.24 2.56 6.77
CA LYS A 79 -8.37 2.21 7.65
C LYS A 79 -8.21 2.78 9.05
N ALA A 80 -6.99 2.74 9.60
CA ALA A 80 -6.72 3.22 10.96
C ALA A 80 -6.48 4.74 11.02
N GLY A 81 -5.93 5.34 9.96
CA GLY A 81 -5.54 6.74 9.95
C GLY A 81 -6.57 7.72 9.35
N GLY A 82 -7.59 7.22 8.64
CA GLY A 82 -8.67 8.05 8.08
C GLY A 82 -8.24 8.98 6.94
N ARG A 83 -9.00 10.04 6.70
CA ARG A 83 -8.85 10.89 5.50
C ARG A 83 -7.72 11.93 5.66
N ASN A 84 -6.47 11.46 5.76
CA ASN A 84 -5.28 12.31 5.80
C ASN A 84 -4.41 12.10 4.53
N PRO A 85 -4.06 13.17 3.80
CA PRO A 85 -3.25 13.08 2.57
C PRO A 85 -1.82 12.55 2.77
N ALA A 86 -1.28 12.58 3.98
CA ALA A 86 0.05 12.03 4.29
C ALA A 86 0.06 10.50 4.39
N LEU A 87 -1.05 9.87 4.77
CA LEU A 87 -1.09 8.41 5.01
C LEU A 87 -0.82 7.57 3.76
N PRO A 88 -1.32 7.92 2.55
CA PRO A 88 -0.96 7.21 1.34
C PRO A 88 0.54 7.25 1.03
N VAL A 89 1.19 8.40 1.25
CA VAL A 89 2.64 8.55 1.03
C VAL A 89 3.42 7.73 2.06
N ILE A 90 3.04 7.80 3.32
CA ILE A 90 3.69 7.01 4.39
C ILE A 90 3.48 5.51 4.15
N GLY A 91 2.28 5.10 3.76
CA GLY A 91 1.97 3.70 3.41
C GLY A 91 2.80 3.19 2.24
N ALA A 92 3.02 4.02 1.21
CA ALA A 92 3.92 3.69 0.11
C ALA A 92 5.37 3.49 0.58
N VAL A 93 5.91 4.42 1.37
CA VAL A 93 7.26 4.31 1.92
C VAL A 93 7.42 3.08 2.82
N LEU A 94 6.44 2.83 3.69
CA LEU A 94 6.42 1.64 4.54
C LEU A 94 6.36 0.35 3.71
N SER A 95 5.59 0.33 2.61
CA SER A 95 5.56 -0.81 1.70
C SER A 95 6.89 -1.06 1.02
N LEU A 96 7.58 -0.01 0.57
CA LEU A 96 8.91 -0.14 -0.02
C LEU A 96 9.89 -0.73 1.00
N GLY A 97 9.89 -0.19 2.21
CA GLY A 97 10.72 -0.70 3.31
C GLY A 97 10.40 -2.15 3.67
N ALA A 98 9.12 -2.52 3.72
CA ALA A 98 8.68 -3.87 4.05
C ALA A 98 9.11 -4.91 3.00
N VAL A 99 8.93 -4.60 1.71
CA VAL A 99 9.32 -5.50 0.62
C VAL A 99 10.84 -5.69 0.62
N TYR A 100 11.59 -4.59 0.72
CA TYR A 100 13.05 -4.63 0.80
C TYR A 100 13.55 -5.43 2.00
N LEU A 101 13.01 -5.17 3.20
CA LEU A 101 13.34 -5.94 4.41
C LEU A 101 12.98 -7.42 4.28
N GLY A 102 11.87 -7.74 3.63
CA GLY A 102 11.48 -9.12 3.36
C GLY A 102 12.48 -9.84 2.45
N GLN A 103 13.02 -9.15 1.43
CA GLN A 103 14.08 -9.70 0.56
C GLN A 103 15.39 -9.92 1.33
N LEU A 104 15.81 -8.97 2.17
CA LEU A 104 16.99 -9.16 3.03
C LEU A 104 16.81 -10.32 4.01
N PHE A 105 15.61 -10.47 4.57
CA PHE A 105 15.30 -11.57 5.48
C PHE A 105 15.30 -12.93 4.77
N PHE A 106 14.80 -12.98 3.53
CA PHE A 106 14.91 -14.16 2.67
C PHE A 106 16.38 -14.54 2.42
N ILE A 107 17.23 -13.58 2.03
CA ILE A 107 18.67 -13.83 1.83
C ILE A 107 19.30 -14.36 3.12
N ALA A 108 18.99 -13.75 4.26
CA ALA A 108 19.51 -14.19 5.56
C ALA A 108 19.09 -15.63 5.91
N LEU A 109 17.84 -16.00 5.64
CA LEU A 109 17.32 -17.36 5.81
C LEU A 109 17.98 -18.35 4.86
N ALA A 110 18.12 -18.00 3.58
CA ALA A 110 18.78 -18.84 2.59
C ALA A 110 20.25 -19.10 2.95
N LEU A 111 20.97 -18.08 3.46
CA LEU A 111 22.33 -18.24 3.96
C LEU A 111 22.39 -19.10 5.22
N ALA A 112 21.40 -18.98 6.10
CA ALA A 112 21.30 -19.79 7.32
C ALA A 112 21.12 -21.27 6.99
N ASP A 113 20.20 -21.57 6.06
CA ASP A 113 19.92 -22.93 5.60
C ASP A 113 21.11 -23.52 4.83
N TYR A 114 21.74 -22.74 3.93
CA TYR A 114 22.93 -23.17 3.21
C TYR A 114 24.11 -23.46 4.15
N GLY A 115 24.32 -22.60 5.14
CA GLY A 115 25.38 -22.75 6.14
C GLY A 115 25.07 -23.75 7.25
N ASN A 116 23.83 -24.26 7.35
CA ASN A 116 23.33 -25.01 8.51
C ASN A 116 23.60 -24.29 9.86
N VAL A 117 23.47 -22.96 9.85
CA VAL A 117 23.69 -22.09 11.02
C VAL A 117 22.42 -21.33 11.37
N GLY A 118 22.36 -20.75 12.57
CA GLY A 118 21.24 -19.90 12.97
C GLY A 118 21.24 -18.54 12.26
N LEU A 119 20.05 -17.97 12.04
CA LEU A 119 19.86 -16.60 11.52
C LEU A 119 20.70 -15.55 12.25
N GLY A 120 20.81 -15.65 13.58
CA GLY A 120 21.61 -14.72 14.39
C GLY A 120 23.11 -14.80 14.10
N GLU A 121 23.61 -15.97 13.69
CA GLU A 121 24.99 -16.15 13.30
C GLU A 121 25.27 -15.57 11.91
N VAL A 122 24.34 -15.74 10.97
CA VAL A 122 24.40 -15.09 9.64
C VAL A 122 24.40 -13.58 9.79
N LEU A 123 23.47 -13.03 10.58
CA LEU A 123 23.41 -11.59 10.84
C LEU A 123 24.65 -11.09 11.59
N GLY A 124 25.23 -11.87 12.50
CA GLY A 124 26.46 -11.52 13.20
C GLY A 124 27.71 -11.51 12.30
N LYS A 125 27.77 -12.41 11.31
CA LYS A 125 28.91 -12.56 10.39
C LYS A 125 28.82 -11.66 9.16
N ALA A 126 27.70 -11.72 8.44
CA ALA A 126 27.47 -10.94 7.23
C ALA A 126 27.02 -9.51 7.53
N GLY A 127 26.31 -9.31 8.64
CA GLY A 127 25.69 -8.02 8.95
C GLY A 127 24.61 -7.62 7.96
N VAL A 128 23.92 -6.52 8.25
CA VAL A 128 22.95 -5.93 7.31
C VAL A 128 23.64 -5.42 6.05
N GLY A 129 24.90 -4.97 6.17
CA GLY A 129 25.71 -4.52 5.04
C GLY A 129 25.97 -5.64 4.02
N GLY A 130 26.49 -6.79 4.47
CA GLY A 130 26.74 -7.92 3.56
C GLY A 130 25.46 -8.49 2.94
N LEU A 131 24.35 -8.50 3.68
CA LEU A 131 23.05 -8.88 3.10
C LEU A 131 22.58 -7.88 2.04
N ASN A 132 22.80 -6.59 2.26
CA ASN A 132 22.51 -5.56 1.26
C ASN A 132 23.40 -5.73 0.02
N ASP A 133 24.67 -6.06 0.18
CA ASP A 133 25.58 -6.25 -0.96
C ASP A 133 25.13 -7.44 -1.82
N ILE A 134 24.77 -8.57 -1.19
CA ILE A 134 24.19 -9.73 -1.88
C ILE A 134 22.87 -9.37 -2.56
N TRP A 135 22.03 -8.58 -1.90
CA TRP A 135 20.79 -8.10 -2.50
C TRP A 135 21.05 -7.24 -3.73
N GLN A 136 22.01 -6.32 -3.68
CA GLN A 136 22.35 -5.46 -4.83
C GLN A 136 22.93 -6.26 -5.99
N GLU A 137 23.71 -7.31 -5.71
CA GLU A 137 24.23 -8.22 -6.74
C GLU A 137 23.13 -9.09 -7.37
N GLY A 138 22.14 -9.49 -6.58
CA GLY A 138 21.03 -10.35 -7.04
C GLY A 138 19.78 -9.60 -7.51
N ALA A 139 19.70 -8.28 -7.29
CA ALA A 139 18.53 -7.48 -7.63
C ALA A 139 18.47 -7.23 -9.14
N ASP A 140 17.43 -7.77 -9.78
CA ASP A 140 17.14 -7.50 -11.17
C ASP A 140 16.22 -6.27 -11.31
N LEU A 141 16.15 -5.70 -12.51
CA LEU A 141 15.21 -4.61 -12.84
C LEU A 141 13.76 -4.94 -12.45
N MET A 142 13.41 -6.23 -12.49
CA MET A 142 12.10 -6.73 -12.09
C MET A 142 11.83 -6.56 -10.59
N ASP A 143 12.82 -6.74 -9.71
CA ASP A 143 12.67 -6.54 -8.27
C ASP A 143 12.37 -5.07 -7.95
N TYR A 144 13.07 -4.15 -8.61
CA TYR A 144 12.79 -2.72 -8.52
C TYR A 144 11.39 -2.37 -9.04
N ALA A 145 10.94 -3.01 -10.12
CA ALA A 145 9.58 -2.84 -10.63
C ALA A 145 8.53 -3.32 -9.62
N PHE A 146 8.74 -4.47 -8.98
CA PHE A 146 7.83 -4.99 -7.95
C PHE A 146 7.82 -4.13 -6.69
N LEU A 147 8.96 -3.58 -6.28
CA LEU A 147 9.05 -2.56 -5.23
C LEU A 147 8.18 -1.35 -5.58
N ALA A 148 8.35 -0.80 -6.78
CA ALA A 148 7.59 0.36 -7.24
C ALA A 148 6.07 0.07 -7.32
N ILE A 149 5.69 -1.11 -7.83
CA ILE A 149 4.29 -1.56 -7.88
C ILE A 149 3.73 -1.72 -6.47
N GLY A 150 4.47 -2.33 -5.54
CA GLY A 150 4.06 -2.49 -4.15
C GLY A 150 3.78 -1.14 -3.49
N GLY A 151 4.68 -0.17 -3.67
CA GLY A 151 4.50 1.20 -3.19
C GLY A 151 3.28 1.88 -3.82
N PHE A 152 3.08 1.76 -5.13
CA PHE A 152 1.92 2.33 -5.83
C PHE A 152 0.59 1.72 -5.36
N VAL A 153 0.56 0.40 -5.19
CA VAL A 153 -0.61 -0.33 -4.69
C VAL A 153 -0.91 0.08 -3.25
N ALA A 154 0.11 0.23 -2.40
CA ALA A 154 -0.04 0.68 -1.03
C ALA A 154 -0.62 2.10 -0.95
N PHE A 155 -0.14 3.00 -1.81
CA PHE A 155 -0.68 4.36 -1.93
C PHE A 155 -2.18 4.34 -2.28
N GLY A 156 -2.55 3.58 -3.32
CA GLY A 156 -3.94 3.46 -3.76
C GLY A 156 -4.85 2.82 -2.70
N ALA A 157 -4.37 1.77 -2.05
CA ALA A 157 -5.09 1.08 -0.99
C ALA A 157 -5.31 1.98 0.24
N ALA A 158 -4.29 2.74 0.64
CA ALA A 158 -4.40 3.71 1.75
C ALA A 158 -5.39 4.83 1.44
N LYS A 159 -5.36 5.37 0.21
CA LYS A 159 -6.32 6.40 -0.22
C LYS A 159 -7.74 5.86 -0.19
N LYS A 160 -7.99 4.69 -0.78
CA LYS A 160 -9.33 4.08 -0.84
C LYS A 160 -9.85 3.62 0.52
N ALA A 161 -8.97 3.20 1.43
CA ALA A 161 -9.37 2.79 2.78
C ALA A 161 -9.61 3.97 3.73
N GLY A 162 -8.99 5.12 3.46
CA GLY A 162 -9.15 6.36 4.22
C GLY A 162 -10.27 7.28 3.73
N ASP A 163 -10.73 7.11 2.48
CA ASP A 163 -11.93 7.77 1.94
C ASP A 163 -13.23 7.29 2.61
#